data_AF-A0A6G0J1Q5-F1
#
_entry.id   AF-A0A6G0J1Q5-F1
#
_cell.length_a   1.000
_cell.length_b   1.000
_cell.length_c   1.000
_cell.angle_alpha   90.00
_cell.angle_beta   90.00
_cell.angle_gamma   90.00
#
_symmetry.space_group_name_H-M   'P 1'
#
loop_
_entity.id
_entity.type
_entity.pdbx_description
1 polymer ?
#
loop_
_entity_poly.entity_id
_entity_poly.type
_entity_poly.pdbx_seq_one_letter_code
_entity_poly.pdbx_strand_id
1 'polypeptide(L)'
;MNNTKVEFEPFEYSYYDYSDWYNPEPTKPPKEVILPCDPTADDKLFNICMLSISLVVVLILAVLTRKNKFCQGFTRGSSSIFSPANFLDQTQEKGLVMAVFGLVFSKLAMLVIAPDPLPFSKDTPADIKEYMKIIAIFYYPVLYYPLLVCGTLQHKVGYVFGALLSFGHFGVLVWQKFDCPKTPEIYKYYALLASLPQLACLAYLCVQFGFLFVKGPKTDEDLDSSYYTEYVKSLLKKRSSAASSSSTDKPTIAERILEVPKSYIYVPEKVFRFPIKLAVSAFVAFVAIYHTALLLIVLVVPTLHIVRAGIDENIAFLLLGFGIILSDDRMEVVRIVTFYTWLLEVCYICAMTLSCLVSLVMLMKSMILHR
;
A
#
# COMPACT_ATOMS: atom_id res chain seq x y z
N MET A 1 38.21 91.97 19.34
CA MET A 1 36.89 91.32 19.31
C MET A 1 36.95 90.20 18.29
N ASN A 2 36.91 88.95 18.77
CA ASN A 2 37.01 87.73 17.98
C ASN A 2 35.72 87.49 17.17
N ASN A 3 35.85 87.27 15.87
CA ASN A 3 34.78 86.72 15.03
C ASN A 3 34.94 85.20 14.97
N THR A 4 34.19 84.48 15.82
CA THR A 4 33.97 83.04 15.69
C THR A 4 32.94 82.80 14.59
N LYS A 5 33.35 82.15 13.51
CA LYS A 5 32.43 81.57 12.50
C LYS A 5 31.67 80.42 13.15
N VAL A 6 30.35 80.52 13.21
CA VAL A 6 29.45 79.41 13.54
C VAL A 6 29.06 78.76 12.22
N GLU A 7 29.44 77.50 12.05
CA GLU A 7 29.06 76.65 10.92
C GLU A 7 27.63 76.14 11.17
N PHE A 8 26.71 76.40 10.23
CA PHE A 8 25.34 75.86 10.29
C PHE A 8 25.36 74.47 9.65
N GLU A 9 25.13 73.43 10.44
CA GLU A 9 24.76 72.11 9.90
C GLU A 9 23.34 72.18 9.30
N PRO A 10 23.10 71.60 8.11
CA PRO A 10 21.76 71.54 7.55
C PRO A 10 20.93 70.50 8.30
N PHE A 11 19.73 70.90 8.74
CA PHE A 11 18.72 70.00 9.29
C PHE A 11 18.38 68.90 8.28
N GLU A 12 18.77 67.67 8.60
CA GLU A 12 18.45 66.47 7.84
C GLU A 12 16.96 66.15 8.04
N TYR A 13 16.14 66.41 7.03
CA TYR A 13 14.75 65.96 7.02
C TYR A 13 14.75 64.43 6.86
N SER A 14 14.56 63.72 7.97
CA SER A 14 14.22 62.29 7.99
C SER A 14 12.92 62.07 7.22
N TYR A 15 13.03 61.72 5.94
CA TYR A 15 11.92 61.22 5.15
C TYR A 15 11.46 59.91 5.81
N TYR A 16 10.24 59.90 6.37
CA TYR A 16 9.66 58.65 6.87
C TYR A 16 9.58 57.66 5.71
N ASP A 17 10.35 56.58 5.81
CA ASP A 17 10.35 55.50 4.85
C ASP A 17 9.04 54.70 5.01
N TYR A 18 8.05 55.02 4.16
CA TYR A 18 6.75 54.35 4.11
C TYR A 18 6.80 53.01 3.34
N SER A 19 7.99 52.47 3.06
CA SER A 19 8.14 51.23 2.30
C SER A 19 7.69 49.97 3.07
N ASP A 20 7.64 50.01 4.41
CA ASP A 20 7.21 48.88 5.24
C ASP A 20 5.68 48.70 5.33
N TRP A 21 4.87 49.67 4.85
CA TRP A 21 3.41 49.58 4.97
C TRP A 21 2.72 48.80 3.83
N TYR A 22 3.43 48.51 2.74
CA TYR A 22 2.87 47.85 1.54
C TYR A 22 3.18 46.36 1.42
N ASN A 23 3.94 45.78 2.35
CA ASN A 23 4.15 44.34 2.42
C ASN A 23 3.63 43.81 3.77
N PRO A 24 2.31 43.63 3.96
CA PRO A 24 1.89 42.60 4.88
C PRO A 24 2.43 41.29 4.29
N GLU A 25 3.57 40.80 4.80
CA GLU A 25 3.99 39.44 4.54
C GLU A 25 2.76 38.56 4.79
N PRO A 26 2.27 37.80 3.79
CA PRO A 26 1.05 37.04 3.97
C PRO A 26 1.24 36.18 5.21
N THR A 27 0.39 36.42 6.23
CA THR A 27 0.44 35.72 7.51
C THR A 27 0.38 34.24 7.18
N LYS A 28 1.55 33.59 7.15
CA LYS A 28 1.66 32.21 6.69
C LYS A 28 0.70 31.42 7.56
N PRO A 29 -0.28 30.70 6.99
CA PRO A 29 -1.16 29.87 7.81
C PRO A 29 -0.25 28.98 8.66
N PRO A 30 -0.54 28.82 9.97
CA PRO A 30 0.36 28.15 10.88
C PRO A 30 0.67 26.76 10.33
N LYS A 31 1.90 26.57 9.83
CA LYS A 31 2.35 25.26 9.39
C LYS A 31 2.39 24.40 10.65
N GLU A 32 1.52 23.38 10.73
CA GLU A 32 1.64 22.37 11.78
C GLU A 32 3.03 21.74 11.64
N VAL A 33 3.97 22.13 12.50
CA VAL A 33 5.29 21.51 12.57
C VAL A 33 5.12 20.18 13.29
N ILE A 34 4.99 19.11 12.52
CA ILE A 34 4.99 17.75 13.08
C ILE A 34 6.44 17.43 13.43
N LEU A 35 6.74 17.40 14.73
CA LEU A 35 8.04 16.98 15.22
C LEU A 35 8.28 15.49 14.87
N PRO A 36 9.52 15.11 14.52
CA PRO A 36 9.87 13.71 14.34
C PRO A 36 9.61 12.95 15.64
N CYS A 37 8.87 11.85 15.55
CA CYS A 37 8.53 10.97 16.65
C CYS A 37 9.34 9.68 16.50
N ASP A 38 10.22 9.41 17.45
CA ASP A 38 10.89 8.11 17.53
C ASP A 38 9.99 7.14 18.33
N PRO A 39 9.62 5.98 17.75
CA PRO A 39 8.77 5.02 18.44
C PRO A 39 9.49 4.40 19.65
N THR A 40 8.74 4.05 20.69
CA THR A 40 9.30 3.40 21.89
C THR A 40 9.98 2.07 21.55
N ALA A 41 9.44 1.36 20.55
CA ALA A 41 10.06 0.17 19.98
C ALA A 41 11.02 0.55 18.84
N ASP A 42 12.33 0.55 19.13
CA ASP A 42 13.36 0.86 18.14
C ASP A 42 13.31 -0.10 16.95
N ASP A 43 13.05 0.47 15.78
CA ASP A 43 12.92 -0.27 14.52
C ASP A 43 14.23 -0.97 14.12
N LYS A 44 15.38 -0.39 14.49
CA LYS A 44 16.70 -0.96 14.22
C LYS A 44 16.92 -2.25 15.00
N LEU A 45 16.74 -2.20 16.33
CA LEU A 45 16.87 -3.36 17.19
C LEU A 45 15.85 -4.45 16.83
N PHE A 46 14.61 -4.06 16.51
CA PHE A 46 13.58 -5.01 16.10
C PHE A 46 13.98 -5.77 14.83
N ASN A 47 14.47 -5.06 13.80
CA ASN A 47 14.90 -5.70 12.56
C ASN A 47 16.11 -6.63 12.75
N ILE A 48 17.09 -6.26 13.59
CA ILE A 48 18.23 -7.14 13.93
C ILE A 48 17.73 -8.42 14.61
N CYS A 49 16.86 -8.27 15.61
CA CYS A 49 16.31 -9.39 16.37
C CYS A 49 15.49 -10.32 15.45
N MET A 50 14.57 -9.76 14.67
CA MET A 50 13.72 -10.53 13.77
C MET A 50 14.50 -11.21 12.65
N LEU A 51 15.51 -10.56 12.07
CA LEU A 51 16.38 -11.19 11.08
C LEU A 51 17.12 -12.39 11.68
N SER A 52 17.63 -12.24 12.90
CA SER A 52 18.31 -13.32 13.63
C SER A 52 17.36 -14.50 13.91
N ILE A 53 16.15 -14.21 14.39
CA ILE A 53 15.12 -15.23 14.64
C ILE A 53 14.71 -15.91 13.32
N SER A 54 14.47 -15.14 12.26
CA SER A 54 14.13 -15.63 10.93
C SER A 54 15.17 -16.60 10.39
N LEU A 55 16.46 -16.29 10.53
CA LEU A 55 17.57 -17.16 10.16
C LEU A 55 17.55 -18.47 10.96
N VAL A 56 17.39 -18.39 12.28
CA VAL A 56 17.34 -19.56 13.17
C VAL A 56 16.15 -20.46 12.82
N VAL A 57 14.97 -19.89 12.57
CA VAL A 57 13.77 -20.64 12.17
C VAL A 57 14.01 -21.39 10.86
N VAL A 58 14.58 -20.73 9.84
CA VAL A 58 14.89 -21.38 8.56
C VAL A 58 15.88 -22.54 8.75
N LEU A 59 16.91 -22.36 9.58
CA LEU A 59 17.88 -23.42 9.89
C LEU A 59 17.24 -24.60 10.63
N ILE A 60 16.38 -24.35 11.62
CA ILE A 60 15.65 -25.40 12.34
C ILE A 60 14.78 -26.19 11.38
N LEU A 61 14.00 -25.49 10.53
CA LEU A 61 13.18 -26.13 9.52
C LEU A 61 14.04 -26.94 8.54
N ALA A 62 15.26 -26.47 8.19
CA ALA A 62 16.19 -27.16 7.29
C ALA A 62 16.63 -28.50 7.87
N VAL A 63 16.94 -28.52 9.16
CA VAL A 63 17.29 -29.74 9.88
C VAL A 63 16.10 -30.69 9.98
N LEU A 64 14.90 -30.18 10.32
CA LEU A 64 13.69 -31.00 10.46
C LEU A 64 13.30 -31.68 9.14
N THR A 65 13.39 -30.96 8.02
CA THR A 65 13.08 -31.52 6.71
C THR A 65 14.12 -32.49 6.20
N ARG A 66 15.42 -32.25 6.46
CA ARG A 66 16.47 -33.22 6.14
C ARG A 66 16.26 -34.53 6.91
N LYS A 67 15.97 -34.46 8.21
CA LYS A 67 15.66 -35.65 9.02
C LYS A 67 14.48 -36.44 8.46
N ASN A 68 13.43 -35.76 7.98
CA ASN A 68 12.26 -36.44 7.42
C ASN A 68 12.52 -37.03 6.03
N LYS A 69 13.32 -36.36 5.17
CA LYS A 69 13.73 -36.88 3.86
C LYS A 69 14.58 -38.15 3.97
N PHE A 70 15.40 -38.28 5.02
CA PHE A 70 16.13 -39.53 5.28
C PHE A 70 15.20 -40.71 5.58
N CYS A 71 13.98 -40.46 6.10
CA CYS A 71 12.98 -41.48 6.34
C CYS A 71 12.08 -41.79 5.13
N GLN A 72 12.03 -40.94 4.10
CA GLN A 72 11.09 -41.07 2.97
C GLN A 72 11.71 -41.45 1.61
N GLY A 73 13.02 -41.73 1.54
CA GLY A 73 13.64 -42.27 0.33
C GLY A 73 13.79 -41.24 -0.81
N PHE A 74 14.67 -41.59 -1.75
CA PHE A 74 15.34 -40.74 -2.74
C PHE A 74 14.47 -40.09 -3.84
N THR A 75 13.18 -39.81 -3.64
CA THR A 75 12.27 -39.43 -4.75
C THR A 75 12.09 -37.93 -5.00
N ARG A 76 12.73 -37.03 -4.25
CA ARG A 76 12.59 -35.56 -4.48
C ARG A 76 13.94 -34.84 -4.55
N GLY A 77 14.57 -34.98 -5.72
CA GLY A 77 15.85 -34.39 -6.11
C GLY A 77 15.80 -32.88 -6.39
N SER A 78 15.37 -32.07 -5.43
CA SER A 78 15.68 -30.64 -5.43
C SER A 78 16.55 -30.28 -4.23
N SER A 79 17.65 -29.59 -4.53
CA SER A 79 18.66 -29.10 -3.60
C SER A 79 18.03 -28.12 -2.59
N SER A 80 17.75 -28.63 -1.39
CA SER A 80 17.93 -28.10 -0.03
C SER A 80 17.93 -26.58 0.26
N ILE A 81 17.28 -25.72 -0.53
CA ILE A 81 16.83 -24.38 -0.10
C ILE A 81 15.34 -24.36 -0.40
N PHE A 82 14.52 -24.12 0.62
CA PHE A 82 13.08 -24.34 0.57
C PHE A 82 12.43 -23.64 -0.62
N SER A 83 11.67 -24.37 -1.44
CA SER A 83 10.71 -23.71 -2.30
C SER A 83 9.59 -23.20 -1.40
N PRO A 84 9.40 -21.88 -1.27
CA PRO A 84 8.50 -21.29 -0.28
C PRO A 84 7.02 -21.55 -0.60
N ALA A 85 6.70 -21.99 -1.81
CA ALA A 85 5.40 -22.50 -2.21
C ALA A 85 5.53 -23.37 -3.45
N ASN A 86 4.64 -24.36 -3.59
CA ASN A 86 4.47 -25.05 -4.87
C ASN A 86 3.50 -24.23 -5.72
N PHE A 87 4.01 -23.27 -6.49
CA PHE A 87 3.17 -22.42 -7.34
C PHE A 87 2.38 -23.16 -8.42
N LEU A 88 2.69 -24.44 -8.66
CA LEU A 88 1.98 -25.31 -9.59
C LEU A 88 0.81 -26.04 -8.94
N ASP A 89 0.74 -26.07 -7.62
CA ASP A 89 -0.38 -26.70 -6.90
C ASP A 89 -1.61 -25.78 -6.95
N GLN A 90 -2.74 -26.33 -7.39
CA GLN A 90 -4.01 -25.61 -7.46
C GLN A 90 -4.89 -25.84 -6.22
N THR A 91 -4.56 -26.85 -5.41
CA THR A 91 -5.35 -27.31 -4.26
C THR A 91 -4.88 -26.70 -2.92
N GLN A 92 -3.65 -26.22 -2.86
CA GLN A 92 -3.08 -25.58 -1.68
C GLN A 92 -3.88 -24.34 -1.22
N GLU A 93 -3.88 -24.10 0.10
CA GLU A 93 -4.42 -22.88 0.72
C GLU A 93 -3.70 -21.64 0.20
N LYS A 94 -4.39 -20.85 -0.65
CA LYS A 94 -3.80 -19.72 -1.39
C LYS A 94 -3.64 -18.47 -0.53
N GLY A 95 -4.48 -18.32 0.49
CA GLY A 95 -4.58 -17.11 1.31
C GLY A 95 -3.27 -16.73 1.99
N LEU A 96 -2.54 -17.71 2.52
CA LEU A 96 -1.25 -17.47 3.18
C LEU A 96 -0.22 -16.88 2.21
N VAL A 97 -0.10 -17.47 1.02
CA VAL A 97 0.83 -16.99 -0.01
C VAL A 97 0.44 -15.58 -0.46
N MET A 98 -0.84 -15.34 -0.75
CA MET A 98 -1.35 -14.00 -1.12
C MET A 98 -1.02 -12.95 -0.05
N ALA A 99 -1.25 -13.26 1.23
CA ALA A 99 -1.00 -12.35 2.33
C ALA A 99 0.49 -11.99 2.49
N VAL A 100 1.42 -12.96 2.36
CA VAL A 100 2.86 -12.64 2.43
C VAL A 100 3.30 -11.79 1.24
N PHE A 101 2.84 -12.08 0.02
CA PHE A 101 3.18 -11.25 -1.15
C PHE A 101 2.60 -9.84 -1.04
N GLY A 102 1.37 -9.69 -0.55
CA GLY A 102 0.78 -8.37 -0.28
C GLY A 102 1.50 -7.60 0.84
N LEU A 103 1.97 -8.30 1.88
CA LEU A 103 2.81 -7.75 2.95
C LEU A 103 4.14 -7.22 2.41
N VAL A 104 4.87 -8.02 1.64
CA VAL A 104 6.14 -7.64 1.02
C VAL A 104 5.93 -6.46 0.08
N PHE A 105 4.95 -6.53 -0.83
CA PHE A 105 4.65 -5.45 -1.76
C PHE A 105 4.27 -4.16 -1.04
N SER A 106 3.45 -4.22 0.01
CA SER A 106 3.09 -3.03 0.79
C SER A 106 4.28 -2.38 1.46
N LYS A 107 5.22 -3.17 1.99
CA LYS A 107 6.48 -2.64 2.51
C LYS A 107 7.30 -1.97 1.40
N LEU A 108 7.50 -2.64 0.27
CA LEU A 108 8.26 -2.09 -0.86
C LEU A 108 7.64 -0.80 -1.42
N ALA A 109 6.31 -0.71 -1.50
CA ALA A 109 5.61 0.48 -1.97
C ALA A 109 5.89 1.71 -1.07
N MET A 110 5.94 1.52 0.25
CA MET A 110 6.28 2.60 1.19
C MET A 110 7.75 3.01 1.10
N LEU A 111 8.67 2.08 0.82
CA LEU A 111 10.12 2.35 0.74
C LEU A 111 10.52 3.28 -0.41
N VAL A 112 9.72 3.32 -1.48
CA VAL A 112 10.00 4.21 -2.62
C VAL A 112 10.08 5.66 -2.17
N ILE A 113 9.18 6.04 -1.25
CA ILE A 113 9.02 7.42 -0.77
C ILE A 113 9.76 7.66 0.54
N ALA A 114 9.95 6.62 1.36
CA ALA A 114 10.61 6.75 2.66
C ALA A 114 12.02 7.38 2.51
N PRO A 115 12.37 8.35 3.39
CA PRO A 115 13.70 8.97 3.37
C PRO A 115 14.80 7.99 3.80
N ASP A 116 14.46 7.04 4.67
CA ASP A 116 15.35 6.01 5.17
C ASP A 116 14.81 4.62 4.78
N PRO A 117 15.38 3.97 3.75
CA PRO A 117 14.83 2.73 3.20
C PRO A 117 15.17 1.48 4.05
N LEU A 118 16.16 1.59 4.93
CA LEU A 118 16.53 0.54 5.86
C LEU A 118 16.67 1.17 7.25
N PRO A 119 16.35 0.42 8.32
CA PRO A 119 16.45 0.94 9.69
C PRO A 119 17.90 1.25 10.10
N PHE A 120 18.88 0.74 9.36
CA PHE A 120 20.31 1.01 9.56
C PHE A 120 20.82 2.22 8.76
N SER A 121 19.97 2.84 7.93
CA SER A 121 20.36 3.86 6.96
C SER A 121 20.23 5.30 7.46
N LYS A 122 19.78 5.52 8.71
CA LYS A 122 19.54 6.86 9.27
C LYS A 122 20.76 7.78 9.12
N ASP A 123 21.96 7.27 9.40
CA ASP A 123 23.21 8.04 9.39
C ASP A 123 24.00 7.93 8.07
N THR A 124 23.42 7.31 7.03
CA THR A 124 24.13 7.03 5.77
C THR A 124 24.12 8.25 4.84
N PRO A 125 25.24 8.59 4.16
CA PRO A 125 25.29 9.68 3.17
C PRO A 125 24.27 9.50 2.04
N ALA A 126 23.75 10.61 1.51
CA ALA A 126 22.68 10.62 0.51
C ALA A 126 22.99 9.78 -0.74
N ASP A 127 24.23 9.84 -1.24
CA ASP A 127 24.69 9.11 -2.42
C ASP A 127 24.60 7.58 -2.25
N ILE A 128 24.74 7.09 -1.01
CA ILE A 128 24.68 5.65 -0.69
C ILE A 128 23.24 5.22 -0.38
N LYS A 129 22.34 6.15 -0.02
CA LYS A 129 20.93 5.83 0.29
C LYS A 129 20.20 5.23 -0.91
N GLU A 130 20.53 5.63 -2.14
CA GLU A 130 19.94 5.03 -3.35
C GLU A 130 20.32 3.56 -3.50
N TYR A 131 21.58 3.20 -3.27
CA TYR A 131 22.02 1.81 -3.24
C TYR A 131 21.38 1.01 -2.10
N MET A 132 21.12 1.65 -0.96
CA MET A 132 20.38 1.02 0.15
C MET A 132 18.94 0.69 -0.23
N LYS A 133 18.28 1.47 -1.10
CA LYS A 133 16.96 1.11 -1.64
C LYS A 133 17.02 -0.19 -2.44
N ILE A 134 18.07 -0.39 -3.25
CA ILE A 134 18.28 -1.63 -4.01
C ILE A 134 18.45 -2.82 -3.05
N ILE A 135 19.26 -2.67 -2.00
CA ILE A 135 19.45 -3.71 -0.98
C ILE A 135 18.12 -4.01 -0.26
N ALA A 136 17.31 -2.99 0.02
CA ALA A 136 16.02 -3.14 0.68
C ALA A 136 15.05 -4.04 -0.12
N ILE A 137 15.08 -3.98 -1.45
CA ILE A 137 14.29 -4.85 -2.34
C ILE A 137 14.55 -6.33 -2.06
N PHE A 138 15.79 -6.70 -1.70
CA PHE A 138 16.15 -8.08 -1.36
C PHE A 138 15.96 -8.39 0.13
N TYR A 139 16.19 -7.40 1.00
CA TYR A 139 16.10 -7.56 2.44
C TYR A 139 14.69 -7.98 2.91
N TYR A 140 13.63 -7.28 2.49
CA TYR A 140 12.28 -7.57 2.98
C TYR A 140 11.73 -8.94 2.54
N PRO A 141 11.93 -9.39 1.29
CA PRO A 141 11.64 -10.77 0.92
C PRO A 141 12.35 -11.79 1.78
N VAL A 142 13.64 -11.58 2.11
CA VAL A 142 14.41 -12.47 3.00
C VAL A 142 13.86 -12.45 4.42
N LEU A 143 13.49 -11.27 4.94
CA LEU A 143 12.92 -11.11 6.28
C LEU A 143 11.59 -11.87 6.44
N TYR A 144 10.71 -11.79 5.44
CA TYR A 144 9.38 -12.42 5.46
C TYR A 144 9.35 -13.84 4.87
N TYR A 145 10.42 -14.29 4.23
CA TYR A 145 10.53 -15.64 3.66
C TYR A 145 10.17 -16.78 4.63
N PRO A 146 10.57 -16.77 5.92
CA PRO A 146 10.20 -17.83 6.85
C PRO A 146 8.69 -17.96 7.05
N LEU A 147 7.91 -16.88 6.93
CA LEU A 147 6.45 -16.95 7.03
C LEU A 147 5.86 -17.82 5.92
N LEU A 148 6.39 -17.76 4.70
CA LEU A 148 5.96 -18.64 3.62
C LEU A 148 6.32 -20.09 3.93
N VAL A 149 7.59 -20.33 4.27
CA VAL A 149 8.12 -21.68 4.53
C VAL A 149 7.36 -22.37 5.68
N CYS A 150 7.04 -21.65 6.75
CA CYS A 150 6.25 -22.14 7.87
C CYS A 150 4.85 -22.62 7.45
N GLY A 151 4.23 -21.95 6.47
CA GLY A 151 2.93 -22.32 5.93
C GLY A 151 2.97 -23.56 5.04
N THR A 152 4.07 -23.79 4.33
CA THR A 152 4.15 -24.83 3.29
C THR A 152 4.71 -26.15 3.77
N LEU A 153 5.45 -26.17 4.88
CA LEU A 153 6.04 -27.40 5.41
C LEU A 153 5.03 -28.34 6.10
N GLN A 154 3.76 -27.95 6.21
CA GLN A 154 2.66 -28.72 6.83
C GLN A 154 3.11 -29.49 8.08
N HIS A 155 3.81 -28.80 8.98
CA HIS A 155 4.33 -29.38 10.22
C HIS A 155 3.86 -28.54 11.40
N LYS A 156 3.47 -29.17 12.51
CA LYS A 156 3.00 -28.45 13.72
C LYS A 156 4.00 -27.39 14.18
N VAL A 157 5.28 -27.73 14.18
CA VAL A 157 6.37 -26.81 14.54
C VAL A 157 6.45 -25.61 13.59
N GLY A 158 6.19 -25.82 12.29
CA GLY A 158 6.14 -24.73 11.31
C GLY A 158 5.01 -23.74 11.61
N TYR A 159 3.82 -24.25 11.97
CA TYR A 159 2.70 -23.38 12.35
C TYR A 159 2.95 -22.59 13.63
N VAL A 160 3.64 -23.18 14.63
CA VAL A 160 4.04 -22.47 15.86
C VAL A 160 5.00 -21.33 15.54
N PHE A 161 6.05 -21.59 14.74
CA PHE A 161 6.98 -20.54 14.33
C PHE A 161 6.31 -19.48 13.46
N GLY A 162 5.43 -19.87 12.53
CA GLY A 162 4.64 -18.94 11.72
C GLY A 162 3.73 -18.04 12.56
N ALA A 163 3.08 -18.61 13.59
CA ALA A 163 2.28 -17.84 14.54
C ALA A 163 3.17 -16.84 15.31
N LEU A 164 4.27 -17.29 15.91
CA LEU A 164 5.17 -16.42 16.68
C LEU A 164 5.73 -15.26 15.84
N LEU A 165 6.18 -15.55 14.62
CA LEU A 165 6.70 -14.54 13.70
C LEU A 165 5.61 -13.56 13.24
N SER A 166 4.42 -14.05 12.92
CA SER A 166 3.30 -13.18 12.49
C SER A 166 2.82 -12.28 13.62
N PHE A 167 2.65 -12.80 14.84
CA PHE A 167 2.31 -12.01 16.02
C PHE A 167 3.41 -11.00 16.37
N GLY A 168 4.69 -11.37 16.26
CA GLY A 168 5.81 -10.45 16.48
C GLY A 168 5.79 -9.26 15.52
N HIS A 169 5.67 -9.54 14.20
CA HIS A 169 5.57 -8.48 13.20
C HIS A 169 4.30 -7.63 13.34
N PHE A 170 3.16 -8.26 13.63
CA PHE A 170 1.89 -7.54 13.82
C PHE A 170 1.93 -6.65 15.06
N GLY A 171 2.33 -7.20 16.22
CA GLY A 171 2.36 -6.49 17.48
C GLY A 171 3.28 -5.28 17.45
N VAL A 172 4.50 -5.43 16.94
CA VAL A 172 5.44 -4.29 16.84
C VAL A 172 4.97 -3.25 15.84
N LEU A 173 4.41 -3.66 14.70
CA LEU A 173 3.88 -2.69 13.73
C LEU A 173 2.70 -1.89 14.31
N VAL A 174 1.77 -2.54 15.01
CA VAL A 174 0.67 -1.87 15.70
C VAL A 174 1.22 -0.91 16.77
N TRP A 175 2.18 -1.37 17.57
CA TRP A 175 2.80 -0.56 18.61
C TRP A 175 3.45 0.71 18.06
N GLN A 176 4.30 0.57 17.03
CA GLN A 176 4.97 1.71 16.37
C GLN A 176 3.96 2.72 15.81
N LYS A 177 2.83 2.25 15.27
CA LYS A 177 1.79 3.13 14.71
C LYS A 177 0.88 3.76 15.76
N PHE A 178 0.75 3.13 16.93
CA PHE A 178 0.03 3.68 18.06
C PHE A 178 0.84 4.79 18.75
N ASP A 179 2.15 4.59 18.93
CA ASP A 179 3.06 5.58 19.52
C ASP A 179 3.21 6.83 18.63
N CYS A 180 3.44 6.62 17.33
CA CYS A 180 3.69 7.68 16.37
C CYS A 180 2.68 7.63 15.21
N PRO A 181 1.42 8.07 15.42
CA PRO A 181 0.40 8.06 14.37
C PRO A 181 0.62 9.16 13.33
N LYS A 182 1.37 10.21 13.68
CA LYS A 182 1.62 11.38 12.83
C LYS A 182 3.05 11.39 12.32
N THR A 183 3.21 11.59 11.01
CA THR A 183 4.53 11.65 10.34
C THR A 183 4.68 12.92 9.51
N PRO A 184 5.88 13.53 9.46
CA PRO A 184 6.13 14.77 8.74
C PRO A 184 6.31 14.61 7.21
N GLU A 185 6.23 13.39 6.66
CA GLU A 185 6.62 13.08 5.28
C GLU A 185 5.81 13.83 4.20
N ILE A 186 4.58 13.37 3.94
CA ILE A 186 3.71 13.90 2.86
C ILE A 186 2.42 14.45 3.46
N TYR A 187 1.85 13.68 4.39
CA TYR A 187 0.65 14.07 5.12
C TYR A 187 0.68 13.47 6.50
N LYS A 188 0.01 14.17 7.41
CA LYS A 188 -0.07 13.86 8.84
C LYS A 188 -0.30 12.38 9.11
N TYR A 189 -1.22 11.73 8.40
CA TYR A 189 -1.56 10.31 8.60
C TYR A 189 -1.12 9.38 7.47
N TYR A 190 -0.24 9.83 6.57
CA TYR A 190 0.18 9.04 5.42
C TYR A 190 0.76 7.68 5.82
N ALA A 191 1.74 7.67 6.72
CA ALA A 191 2.42 6.44 7.14
C ALA A 191 1.50 5.46 7.88
N LEU A 192 0.41 5.94 8.49
CA LEU A 192 -0.61 5.10 9.11
C LEU A 192 -1.49 4.46 8.02
N LEU A 193 -2.05 5.27 7.13
CA LEU A 193 -2.92 4.82 6.03
C LEU A 193 -2.18 3.85 5.11
N ALA A 194 -0.95 4.16 4.71
CA ALA A 194 -0.13 3.30 3.86
C ALA A 194 0.20 1.95 4.53
N SER A 195 0.21 1.88 5.86
CA SER A 195 0.46 0.63 6.59
C SER A 195 -0.78 -0.25 6.77
N LEU A 196 -1.99 0.22 6.42
CA LEU A 196 -3.23 -0.55 6.60
C LEU A 196 -3.26 -1.88 5.82
N PRO A 197 -2.89 -1.94 4.52
CA PRO A 197 -2.82 -3.22 3.81
C PRO A 197 -1.84 -4.19 4.46
N GLN A 198 -0.75 -3.65 5.02
CA GLN A 198 0.27 -4.42 5.70
C GLN A 198 -0.27 -5.04 7.01
N LEU A 199 -0.95 -4.22 7.82
CA LEU A 199 -1.61 -4.66 9.05
C LEU A 199 -2.69 -5.71 8.78
N ALA A 200 -3.50 -5.50 7.74
CA ALA A 200 -4.54 -6.46 7.34
C ALA A 200 -3.94 -7.81 6.92
N CYS A 201 -2.86 -7.80 6.12
CA CYS A 201 -2.16 -9.03 5.74
C CYS A 201 -1.57 -9.76 6.94
N LEU A 202 -0.94 -9.04 7.88
CA LEU A 202 -0.38 -9.62 9.10
C LEU A 202 -1.46 -10.16 10.04
N ALA A 203 -2.58 -9.45 10.20
CA ALA A 203 -3.72 -9.90 10.99
C ALA A 203 -4.31 -11.20 10.42
N TYR A 204 -4.47 -11.27 9.09
CA TYR A 204 -4.90 -12.48 8.41
C TYR A 204 -3.93 -13.65 8.67
N LEU A 205 -2.61 -13.42 8.59
CA LEU A 205 -1.61 -14.44 8.89
C LEU A 205 -1.68 -14.92 10.35
N CYS A 206 -1.87 -14.02 11.32
CA CYS A 206 -2.01 -14.39 12.74
C CYS A 206 -3.19 -15.35 12.94
N VAL A 207 -4.35 -15.01 12.37
CA VAL A 207 -5.55 -15.84 12.44
C VAL A 207 -5.34 -17.17 11.71
N GLN A 208 -4.78 -17.13 10.50
CA GLN A 208 -4.58 -18.32 9.68
C GLN A 208 -3.59 -19.30 10.31
N PHE A 209 -2.46 -18.83 10.86
CA PHE A 209 -1.51 -19.69 11.56
C PHE A 209 -2.09 -20.25 12.85
N GLY A 210 -2.85 -19.45 13.61
CA GLY A 210 -3.57 -19.93 14.78
C GLY A 210 -4.57 -21.03 14.43
N PHE A 211 -5.34 -20.83 13.36
CA PHE A 211 -6.29 -21.83 12.86
C PHE A 211 -5.61 -23.12 12.38
N LEU A 212 -4.53 -23.01 11.59
CA LEU A 212 -3.76 -24.16 11.11
C LEU A 212 -3.07 -24.92 12.24
N PHE A 213 -2.65 -24.22 13.29
CA PHE A 213 -2.11 -24.85 14.50
C PHE A 213 -3.16 -25.70 15.22
N VAL A 214 -4.38 -25.19 15.40
CA VAL A 214 -5.50 -25.91 16.04
C VAL A 214 -5.96 -27.09 15.19
N LYS A 215 -6.11 -26.88 13.87
CA LYS A 215 -6.53 -27.92 12.93
C LYS A 215 -5.49 -29.02 12.78
N GLY A 216 -4.21 -28.70 12.99
CA GLY A 216 -3.10 -29.60 12.77
C GLY A 216 -2.77 -29.78 11.28
N PRO A 217 -1.61 -30.38 10.97
CA PRO A 217 -1.20 -30.66 9.60
C PRO A 217 -2.15 -31.68 8.97
N LYS A 218 -2.61 -31.40 7.75
CA LYS A 218 -3.29 -32.40 6.93
C LYS A 218 -2.24 -33.41 6.48
N THR A 219 -2.40 -34.67 6.83
CA THR A 219 -1.35 -35.69 6.62
C THR A 219 -1.24 -36.21 5.19
N ASP A 220 -1.96 -35.66 4.23
CA ASP A 220 -1.78 -36.00 2.82
C ASP A 220 -1.83 -34.72 1.97
N GLU A 221 -0.78 -34.48 1.17
CA GLU A 221 -0.91 -33.71 -0.06
C GLU A 221 -1.87 -34.52 -0.93
N ASP A 222 -3.18 -34.27 -0.79
CA ASP A 222 -4.29 -34.99 -1.43
C ASP A 222 -4.16 -34.94 -2.96
N LEU A 223 -3.30 -35.79 -3.52
CA LEU A 223 -3.29 -36.20 -4.92
C LEU A 223 -4.66 -36.80 -5.29
N ASP A 224 -5.40 -37.31 -4.30
CA ASP A 224 -6.77 -37.79 -4.40
C ASP A 224 -7.80 -36.77 -3.87
N SER A 225 -7.54 -35.47 -4.08
CA SER A 225 -8.50 -34.43 -3.73
C SER A 225 -9.81 -34.63 -4.49
N SER A 226 -10.94 -34.50 -3.78
CA SER A 226 -12.28 -34.49 -4.39
C SER A 226 -12.41 -33.48 -5.54
N TYR A 227 -11.55 -32.46 -5.58
CA TYR A 227 -11.48 -31.51 -6.69
C TYR A 227 -11.13 -32.16 -8.03
N TYR A 228 -10.08 -32.99 -8.09
CA TYR A 228 -9.66 -33.61 -9.36
C TYR A 228 -10.70 -34.61 -9.86
N THR A 229 -11.27 -35.39 -8.94
CA THR A 229 -12.34 -36.34 -9.26
C THR A 229 -13.62 -35.64 -9.69
N GLU A 230 -14.02 -34.54 -9.05
CA GLU A 230 -15.17 -33.72 -9.47
C GLU A 230 -14.94 -33.02 -10.81
N TYR A 231 -13.73 -32.52 -11.07
CA TYR A 231 -13.37 -31.89 -12.34
C TYR A 231 -13.47 -32.88 -13.49
N VAL A 232 -12.84 -34.05 -13.36
CA VAL A 232 -12.93 -35.14 -14.35
C VAL A 232 -14.37 -35.63 -14.47
N LYS A 233 -15.12 -35.75 -13.37
CA LYS A 233 -16.54 -36.10 -13.39
C LYS A 233 -17.37 -35.06 -14.14
N SER A 234 -17.09 -33.78 -14.02
CA SER A 234 -17.78 -32.73 -14.80
C SER A 234 -17.46 -32.78 -16.29
N LEU A 235 -16.21 -33.13 -16.64
CA LEU A 235 -15.78 -33.29 -18.05
C LEU A 235 -16.39 -34.55 -18.68
N LEU A 236 -16.41 -35.65 -17.93
CA LEU A 236 -16.94 -36.94 -18.38
C LEU A 236 -18.47 -37.04 -18.29
N LYS A 237 -19.11 -36.19 -17.47
CA LYS A 237 -20.57 -36.03 -17.47
C LYS A 237 -20.95 -35.39 -18.81
N LYS A 238 -21.06 -36.25 -19.83
CA LYS A 238 -21.60 -35.96 -21.17
C LYS A 238 -22.75 -34.98 -20.98
N ARG A 239 -22.66 -33.81 -21.65
CA ARG A 239 -23.65 -32.73 -21.70
C ARG A 239 -25.05 -33.34 -21.79
N SER A 240 -25.64 -33.66 -20.64
CA SER A 240 -26.91 -34.37 -20.56
C SER A 240 -27.93 -33.28 -20.84
N SER A 241 -28.27 -33.16 -22.12
CA SER A 241 -29.26 -32.23 -22.63
C SER A 241 -29.12 -30.84 -22.03
N ALA A 242 -28.38 -29.96 -22.71
CA ALA A 242 -28.87 -28.59 -22.77
C ALA A 242 -30.23 -28.69 -23.46
N ALA A 243 -31.28 -29.01 -22.69
CA ALA A 243 -32.63 -28.64 -23.02
C ALA A 243 -32.52 -27.13 -23.21
N SER A 244 -32.52 -26.72 -24.47
CA SER A 244 -32.60 -25.33 -24.87
C SER A 244 -33.76 -24.73 -24.10
N SER A 245 -33.44 -24.01 -23.03
CA SER A 245 -34.42 -23.17 -22.36
C SER A 245 -34.98 -22.26 -23.45
N SER A 246 -36.29 -22.34 -23.67
CA SER A 246 -37.02 -21.48 -24.59
C SER A 246 -36.52 -20.04 -24.43
N SER A 247 -36.09 -19.44 -25.53
CA SER A 247 -35.62 -18.05 -25.59
C SER A 247 -36.62 -17.16 -24.86
N THR A 248 -36.25 -16.67 -23.68
CA THR A 248 -37.01 -15.65 -22.97
C THR A 248 -37.04 -14.39 -23.81
N ASP A 249 -38.21 -13.74 -23.84
CA ASP A 249 -38.48 -12.49 -24.54
C ASP A 249 -37.40 -11.42 -24.29
N LYS A 250 -37.28 -10.49 -25.25
CA LYS A 250 -36.27 -9.42 -25.25
C LYS A 250 -36.18 -8.77 -23.84
N PRO A 251 -34.99 -8.81 -23.19
CA PRO A 251 -34.88 -8.36 -21.80
C PRO A 251 -35.17 -6.86 -21.69
N THR A 252 -35.91 -6.50 -20.65
CA THR A 252 -36.26 -5.11 -20.33
C THR A 252 -34.97 -4.32 -20.02
N ILE A 253 -34.94 -3.00 -20.25
CA ILE A 253 -33.73 -2.18 -20.01
C ILE A 253 -33.14 -2.40 -18.60
N ALA A 254 -34.01 -2.60 -17.60
CA ALA A 254 -33.61 -2.92 -16.22
C ALA A 254 -32.91 -4.28 -16.08
N GLU A 255 -33.35 -5.30 -16.82
CA GLU A 255 -32.71 -6.62 -16.84
C GLU A 255 -31.35 -6.56 -17.54
N ARG A 256 -31.25 -5.80 -18.63
CA ARG A 256 -29.96 -5.55 -19.31
C ARG A 256 -28.97 -4.81 -18.39
N ILE A 257 -29.44 -3.84 -17.60
CA ILE A 257 -28.60 -3.13 -16.59
C ILE A 257 -28.19 -4.05 -15.44
N LEU A 258 -28.98 -5.07 -15.09
CA LEU A 258 -28.66 -6.07 -14.06
C LEU A 258 -27.77 -7.22 -14.58
N GLU A 259 -27.84 -7.54 -15.87
CA GLU A 259 -27.01 -8.58 -16.49
C GLU A 259 -25.58 -8.11 -16.77
N VAL A 260 -25.39 -6.84 -17.13
CA VAL A 260 -24.06 -6.24 -17.36
C VAL A 260 -23.12 -6.41 -16.14
N PRO A 261 -23.50 -6.06 -14.88
CA PRO A 261 -22.66 -6.28 -13.72
C PRO A 261 -22.51 -7.76 -13.38
N LYS A 262 -23.53 -8.61 -13.61
CA LYS A 262 -23.37 -10.08 -13.44
C LYS A 262 -22.32 -10.68 -14.38
N SER A 263 -22.18 -10.14 -15.59
CA SER A 263 -21.11 -10.54 -16.51
C SER A 263 -19.72 -10.06 -16.04
N TYR A 264 -19.68 -9.03 -15.19
CA TYR A 264 -18.47 -8.32 -14.75
C TYR A 264 -17.97 -8.81 -13.39
N ILE A 265 -18.89 -9.26 -12.54
CA ILE A 265 -18.62 -9.79 -11.22
C ILE A 265 -18.20 -11.24 -11.38
N TYR A 266 -16.97 -11.56 -10.97
CA TYR A 266 -16.49 -12.92 -10.91
C TYR A 266 -17.32 -13.73 -9.92
N VAL A 267 -18.03 -14.75 -10.44
CA VAL A 267 -18.70 -15.75 -9.62
C VAL A 267 -17.81 -16.99 -9.56
N PRO A 268 -17.35 -17.41 -8.37
CA PRO A 268 -16.53 -18.60 -8.24
C PRO A 268 -17.31 -19.84 -8.65
N GLU A 269 -16.82 -20.55 -9.67
CA GLU A 269 -17.37 -21.85 -10.04
C GLU A 269 -16.82 -22.93 -9.10
N LYS A 270 -17.69 -23.83 -8.63
CA LYS A 270 -17.32 -24.86 -7.65
C LYS A 270 -16.22 -25.81 -8.15
N VAL A 271 -16.07 -25.93 -9.47
CA VAL A 271 -15.25 -26.97 -10.12
C VAL A 271 -13.94 -26.41 -10.72
N PHE A 272 -13.70 -25.10 -10.64
CA PHE A 272 -12.47 -24.49 -11.17
C PHE A 272 -11.71 -23.70 -10.09
N ARG A 273 -10.43 -24.06 -9.89
CA ARG A 273 -9.53 -23.37 -8.97
C ARG A 273 -8.39 -22.71 -9.74
N PHE A 274 -8.27 -21.38 -9.60
CA PHE A 274 -7.18 -20.64 -10.24
C PHE A 274 -5.77 -21.09 -9.80
N PRO A 275 -4.76 -20.98 -10.67
CA PRO A 275 -3.36 -21.11 -10.26
C PRO A 275 -3.00 -20.09 -9.17
N ILE A 276 -2.14 -20.48 -8.21
CA ILE A 276 -1.70 -19.59 -7.11
C ILE A 276 -1.08 -18.31 -7.65
N LYS A 277 -0.27 -18.39 -8.72
CA LYS A 277 0.36 -17.21 -9.35
C LYS A 277 -0.67 -16.17 -9.79
N LEU A 278 -1.78 -16.62 -10.38
CA LEU A 278 -2.83 -15.72 -10.83
C LEU A 278 -3.52 -15.04 -9.64
N ALA A 279 -3.86 -15.81 -8.61
CA ALA A 279 -4.47 -15.28 -7.39
C ALA A 279 -3.56 -14.25 -6.68
N VAL A 280 -2.26 -14.54 -6.58
CA VAL A 280 -1.25 -13.61 -6.04
C VAL A 280 -1.17 -12.35 -6.90
N SER A 281 -1.12 -12.47 -8.23
CA SER A 281 -1.03 -11.31 -9.12
C SER A 281 -2.25 -10.38 -9.01
N ALA A 282 -3.46 -10.93 -8.95
CA ALA A 282 -4.68 -10.16 -8.78
C ALA A 282 -4.72 -9.45 -7.41
N PHE A 283 -4.32 -10.14 -6.34
CA PHE A 283 -4.26 -9.55 -5.01
C PHE A 283 -3.21 -8.45 -4.89
N VAL A 284 -2.01 -8.67 -5.41
CA VAL A 284 -0.95 -7.65 -5.41
C VAL A 284 -1.36 -6.45 -6.26
N ALA A 285 -2.03 -6.65 -7.40
CA ALA A 285 -2.57 -5.55 -8.21
C ALA A 285 -3.61 -4.73 -7.45
N PHE A 286 -4.50 -5.38 -6.69
CA PHE A 286 -5.45 -4.68 -5.82
C PHE A 286 -4.75 -3.82 -4.75
N VAL A 287 -3.72 -4.37 -4.10
CA VAL A 287 -2.90 -3.63 -3.13
C VAL A 287 -2.14 -2.47 -3.80
N ALA A 288 -1.66 -2.65 -5.03
CA ALA A 288 -1.03 -1.59 -5.81
C ALA A 288 -1.98 -0.43 -6.10
N ILE A 289 -3.21 -0.72 -6.54
CA ILE A 289 -4.25 0.29 -6.76
C ILE A 289 -4.46 1.13 -5.49
N TYR A 290 -4.54 0.48 -4.33
CA TYR A 290 -4.67 1.17 -3.05
C TYR A 290 -3.51 2.14 -2.78
N HIS A 291 -2.26 1.68 -2.88
CA HIS A 291 -1.09 2.53 -2.63
C HIS A 291 -1.00 3.69 -3.61
N THR A 292 -1.26 3.45 -4.90
CA THR A 292 -1.25 4.50 -5.92
C THR A 292 -2.35 5.54 -5.69
N ALA A 293 -3.57 5.10 -5.35
CA ALA A 293 -4.69 6.00 -5.10
C ALA A 293 -4.45 6.85 -3.84
N LEU A 294 -3.96 6.22 -2.77
CA LEU A 294 -3.61 6.91 -1.53
C LEU A 294 -2.55 7.98 -1.79
N LEU A 295 -1.47 7.64 -2.49
CA LEU A 295 -0.38 8.57 -2.82
C LEU A 295 -0.89 9.77 -3.60
N LEU A 296 -1.67 9.54 -4.66
CA LEU A 296 -2.21 10.60 -5.51
C LEU A 296 -3.16 11.54 -4.76
N ILE A 297 -4.02 11.00 -3.89
CA ILE A 297 -4.92 11.82 -3.06
C ILE A 297 -4.11 12.66 -2.07
N VAL A 298 -3.18 12.03 -1.37
CA VAL A 298 -2.39 12.64 -0.30
C VAL A 298 -1.39 13.68 -0.84
N LEU A 299 -0.96 13.57 -2.08
CA LEU A 299 -0.06 14.56 -2.70
C LEU A 299 -0.81 15.82 -3.17
N VAL A 300 -2.00 15.67 -3.74
CA VAL A 300 -2.71 16.76 -4.43
C VAL A 300 -3.72 17.47 -3.52
N VAL A 301 -4.49 16.73 -2.72
CA VAL A 301 -5.56 17.36 -1.91
C VAL A 301 -4.99 18.33 -0.86
N PRO A 302 -3.92 18.00 -0.11
CA PRO A 302 -3.33 18.95 0.83
C PRO A 302 -2.75 20.20 0.17
N THR A 303 -2.14 20.07 -1.01
CA THR A 303 -1.60 21.23 -1.73
C THR A 303 -2.71 22.15 -2.23
N LEU A 304 -3.84 21.60 -2.68
CA LEU A 304 -5.04 22.38 -3.01
C LEU A 304 -5.63 23.11 -1.80
N HIS A 305 -5.65 22.49 -0.62
CA HIS A 305 -6.08 23.16 0.60
C HIS A 305 -5.14 24.32 0.99
N ILE A 306 -3.83 24.15 0.84
CA ILE A 306 -2.86 25.22 1.09
C ILE A 306 -3.06 26.37 0.12
N VAL A 307 -3.21 26.08 -1.18
CA VAL A 307 -3.46 27.10 -2.20
C VAL A 307 -4.77 27.84 -1.89
N ARG A 308 -5.85 27.12 -1.58
CA ARG A 308 -7.15 27.72 -1.24
C ARG A 308 -7.07 28.63 -0.01
N ALA A 309 -6.36 28.21 1.03
CA ALA A 309 -6.17 29.02 2.23
C ALA A 309 -5.32 30.27 1.98
N GLY A 310 -4.50 30.28 0.93
CA GLY A 310 -3.70 31.42 0.51
C GLY A 310 -4.34 32.33 -0.54
N ILE A 311 -5.60 32.08 -0.95
CA ILE A 311 -6.33 32.97 -1.85
C ILE A 311 -6.79 34.20 -1.05
N ASP A 312 -6.17 35.33 -1.31
CA ASP A 312 -6.50 36.64 -0.74
C ASP A 312 -6.78 37.66 -1.85
N GLU A 313 -7.07 38.91 -1.47
CA GLU A 313 -7.31 40.00 -2.42
C GLU A 313 -6.11 40.29 -3.34
N ASN A 314 -4.90 39.89 -2.94
CA ASN A 314 -3.68 40.08 -3.73
C ASN A 314 -3.63 39.19 -4.98
N ILE A 315 -4.44 38.12 -5.03
CA ILE A 315 -4.54 37.27 -6.21
C ILE A 315 -5.08 38.04 -7.43
N ALA A 316 -5.90 39.07 -7.21
CA ALA A 316 -6.40 39.93 -8.28
C ALA A 316 -5.26 40.71 -8.93
N PHE A 317 -4.31 41.23 -8.14
CA PHE A 317 -3.11 41.91 -8.67
C PHE A 317 -2.20 40.95 -9.43
N LEU A 318 -2.05 39.73 -8.92
CA LEU A 318 -1.25 38.70 -9.55
C LEU A 318 -1.82 38.34 -10.93
N LEU A 319 -3.15 38.15 -11.04
CA LEU A 319 -3.83 37.87 -12.31
C LEU A 319 -3.76 39.05 -13.29
N LEU A 320 -3.88 40.28 -12.79
CA LEU A 320 -3.67 41.50 -13.59
C LEU A 320 -2.23 41.58 -14.14
N GLY A 321 -1.23 41.16 -13.35
CA GLY A 321 0.16 41.06 -13.80
C GLY A 321 0.37 40.06 -14.94
N PHE A 322 -0.49 39.03 -15.04
CA PHE A 322 -0.54 38.10 -16.16
C PHE A 322 -1.47 38.57 -17.31
N GLY A 323 -2.04 39.77 -17.22
CA GLY A 323 -2.94 40.32 -18.23
C GLY A 323 -4.35 39.73 -18.21
N ILE A 324 -4.76 39.07 -17.13
CA ILE A 324 -6.08 38.45 -16.99
C ILE A 324 -6.97 39.33 -16.11
N ILE A 325 -8.01 39.92 -16.71
CA ILE A 325 -9.01 40.75 -16.01
C ILE A 325 -10.29 39.92 -15.86
N LEU A 326 -10.63 39.51 -14.63
CA LEU A 326 -11.84 38.71 -14.37
C LEU A 326 -13.05 39.58 -13.98
N SER A 327 -12.85 40.58 -13.13
CA SER A 327 -13.87 41.55 -12.70
C SER A 327 -13.16 42.81 -12.18
N ASP A 328 -13.87 43.94 -12.17
CA ASP A 328 -13.42 45.19 -11.56
C ASP A 328 -13.46 45.11 -10.01
N ASP A 329 -14.33 44.27 -9.45
CA ASP A 329 -14.42 44.03 -8.01
C ASP A 329 -13.47 42.90 -7.56
N ARG A 330 -12.53 43.25 -6.68
CA ARG A 330 -11.50 42.33 -6.18
C ARG A 330 -12.10 41.22 -5.30
N MET A 331 -13.14 41.53 -4.55
CA MET A 331 -13.83 40.53 -3.73
C MET A 331 -14.55 39.49 -4.58
N GLU A 332 -15.07 39.92 -5.74
CA GLU A 332 -15.63 39.01 -6.73
C GLU A 332 -14.57 38.11 -7.36
N VAL A 333 -13.37 38.63 -7.66
CA VAL A 333 -12.24 37.81 -8.15
C VAL A 333 -11.87 36.72 -7.14
N VAL A 334 -11.74 37.05 -5.85
CA VAL A 334 -11.45 36.07 -4.78
C VAL A 334 -12.51 34.96 -4.75
N ARG A 335 -13.80 35.33 -4.83
CA ARG A 335 -14.91 34.37 -4.86
C ARG A 335 -14.84 33.45 -6.08
N ILE A 336 -14.55 33.99 -7.27
CA ILE A 336 -14.43 33.23 -8.51
C ILE A 336 -13.26 32.23 -8.42
N VAL A 337 -12.08 32.67 -8.01
CA VAL A 337 -10.90 31.80 -7.92
C VAL A 337 -11.09 30.72 -6.85
N THR A 338 -11.72 31.04 -5.73
CA THR A 338 -12.09 30.06 -4.69
C THR A 338 -13.07 29.02 -5.23
N PHE A 339 -14.07 29.44 -6.00
CA PHE A 339 -15.03 28.53 -6.62
C PHE A 339 -14.36 27.57 -7.62
N TYR A 340 -13.48 28.07 -8.49
CA TYR A 340 -12.77 27.22 -9.45
C TYR A 340 -11.76 26.27 -8.79
N THR A 341 -11.07 26.70 -7.73
CA THR A 341 -10.19 25.79 -6.96
C THR A 341 -10.98 24.72 -6.19
N TRP A 342 -12.22 25.01 -5.77
CA TRP A 342 -13.13 24.00 -5.25
C TRP A 342 -13.59 23.01 -6.33
N LEU A 343 -14.00 23.51 -7.50
CA LEU A 343 -14.37 22.67 -8.63
C LEU A 343 -13.23 21.73 -9.05
N LEU A 344 -11.99 22.23 -9.03
CA LEU A 344 -10.80 21.45 -9.36
C LEU A 344 -10.55 20.31 -8.36
N GLU A 345 -10.73 20.55 -7.06
CA GLU A 345 -10.66 19.49 -6.05
C GLU A 345 -11.72 18.42 -6.28
N VAL A 346 -12.98 18.82 -6.49
CA VAL A 346 -14.08 17.88 -6.77
C VAL A 346 -13.80 17.08 -8.03
N CYS A 347 -13.37 17.74 -9.11
CA CYS A 347 -13.02 17.08 -10.37
C CYS A 347 -11.90 16.04 -10.17
N TYR A 348 -10.87 16.39 -9.41
CA TYR A 348 -9.76 15.47 -9.10
C TYR A 348 -10.22 14.24 -8.32
N ILE A 349 -11.03 14.42 -7.27
CA ILE A 349 -11.56 13.31 -6.46
C ILE A 349 -12.48 12.41 -7.31
N CYS A 350 -13.34 13.01 -8.15
CA CYS A 350 -14.18 12.27 -9.08
C CYS A 350 -13.35 11.47 -10.10
N ALA A 351 -12.30 12.07 -10.67
CA ALA A 351 -11.42 11.38 -11.62
C ALA A 351 -10.69 10.21 -10.96
N MET A 352 -10.18 10.40 -9.74
CA MET A 352 -9.50 9.37 -8.97
C MET A 352 -10.42 8.20 -8.59
N THR A 353 -11.61 8.50 -8.10
CA THR A 353 -12.61 7.47 -7.74
C THR A 353 -13.07 6.69 -8.97
N LEU A 354 -13.31 7.37 -10.09
CA LEU A 354 -13.66 6.73 -11.36
C LEU A 354 -12.53 5.83 -11.87
N SER A 355 -11.28 6.30 -11.86
CA SER A 355 -10.12 5.52 -12.28
C SER A 355 -9.91 4.26 -11.43
N CYS A 356 -10.07 4.40 -10.10
CA CYS A 356 -10.02 3.27 -9.18
C CYS A 356 -11.14 2.26 -9.47
N LEU A 357 -12.38 2.73 -9.64
CA LEU A 357 -13.52 1.89 -9.97
C LEU A 357 -13.30 1.12 -11.28
N VAL A 358 -12.86 1.81 -12.34
CA VAL A 358 -12.55 1.19 -13.64
C VAL A 358 -11.44 0.14 -13.50
N SER A 359 -10.39 0.43 -12.72
CA SER A 359 -9.29 -0.52 -12.50
C SER A 359 -9.76 -1.79 -11.77
N LEU A 360 -10.59 -1.64 -10.72
CA LEU A 360 -11.17 -2.77 -9.99
C LEU A 360 -12.07 -3.62 -10.89
N VAL A 361 -12.92 -2.94 -11.67
CA VAL A 361 -13.77 -3.53 -12.69
C VAL A 361 -12.88 -4.34 -13.65
N MET A 362 -11.89 -3.73 -14.30
CA MET A 362 -11.00 -4.41 -15.25
C MET A 362 -10.25 -5.61 -14.64
N LEU A 363 -9.83 -5.54 -13.37
CA LEU A 363 -9.25 -6.68 -12.66
C LEU A 363 -10.25 -7.84 -12.52
N MET A 364 -11.51 -7.55 -12.18
CA MET A 364 -12.56 -8.58 -12.11
C MET A 364 -12.81 -9.23 -13.48
N LYS A 365 -12.84 -8.45 -14.58
CA LYS A 365 -12.94 -9.03 -15.94
C LYS A 365 -11.71 -9.83 -16.33
N SER A 366 -10.52 -9.37 -15.99
CA SER A 366 -9.28 -10.10 -16.25
C SER A 366 -9.31 -11.46 -15.57
N MET A 367 -9.78 -11.54 -14.32
CA MET A 367 -9.98 -12.83 -13.64
C MET A 367 -10.99 -13.73 -14.36
N ILE A 368 -12.08 -13.17 -14.89
CA ILE A 368 -13.07 -13.94 -15.68
C ILE A 368 -12.45 -14.44 -16.99
N LEU A 369 -11.66 -13.63 -17.68
CA LEU A 369 -11.03 -13.99 -18.96
C LEU A 369 -9.91 -15.03 -18.79
N HIS A 370 -9.23 -15.03 -17.65
CA HIS A 370 -8.22 -16.04 -17.32
C HIS A 370 -8.81 -17.40 -16.93
N ARG A 371 -10.10 -17.45 -16.56
CA ARG A 371 -10.85 -18.70 -16.43
C ARG A 371 -11.31 -19.15 -17.80
#